data_AF-A0ABD5TW77-F1
#
_entry.id   AF-A0ABD5TW77-F1
#
_cell.length_a   1.000
_cell.length_b   1.000
_cell.length_c   1.000
_cell.angle_alpha   90.00
_cell.angle_beta   90.00
_cell.angle_gamma   90.00
#
_symmetry.space_group_name_H-M   'P 1'
#
loop_
_entity.id
_entity.type
_entity.pdbx_description
1 polymer ?
#
loop_
_entity_poly.entity_id
_entity_poly.type
_entity_poly.pdbx_seq_one_letter_code
_entity_poly.pdbx_strand_id
1 'polypeptide(L)'
;MHGGTRADDGYEPHSVTIRFQDSYDWSATPPSIATADALATVTGIAPAELSLELETCLYDHVNPDALDALVREQKTERVVVSFTFGHYRIWFEGEKLTVRSINR
;
A
#
# COMPACT_ATOMS: atom_id res chain seq x y z
N MET A 1 20.31 -40.54 31.43
CA MET A 1 21.21 -40.31 30.28
C MET A 1 20.35 -40.19 29.03
N HIS A 2 20.63 -39.19 28.19
CA HIS A 2 20.09 -38.91 26.84
C HIS A 2 18.57 -38.64 26.74
N GLY A 3 18.09 -37.50 26.24
CA GLY A 3 18.67 -36.56 25.27
C GLY A 3 17.88 -36.65 23.97
N GLY A 4 17.11 -35.60 23.64
CA GLY A 4 16.29 -35.55 22.44
C GLY A 4 15.59 -34.21 22.27
N THR A 5 16.35 -33.18 21.90
CA THR A 5 15.85 -31.93 21.32
C THR A 5 15.20 -32.21 19.96
N ARG A 6 13.99 -31.69 19.73
CA ARG A 6 13.41 -31.44 18.39
C ARG A 6 12.30 -30.39 18.59
N ALA A 7 12.57 -29.09 18.51
CA ALA A 7 12.79 -28.32 17.28
C ALA A 7 11.73 -28.67 16.23
N ASP A 8 10.50 -28.19 16.45
CA ASP A 8 9.49 -27.98 15.40
C ASP A 8 8.35 -27.14 16.00
N ASP A 9 8.56 -25.82 16.13
CA ASP A 9 7.46 -24.89 15.89
C ASP A 9 8.05 -23.86 14.95
N GLY A 10 7.96 -24.20 13.67
CA GLY A 10 8.27 -23.27 12.61
C GLY A 10 7.32 -22.10 12.74
N TYR A 11 7.76 -21.04 13.42
CA TYR A 11 7.35 -19.70 13.07
C TYR A 11 7.98 -19.42 11.70
N GLU A 12 7.46 -20.08 10.65
CA GLU A 12 7.49 -19.49 9.32
C GLU A 12 7.04 -18.06 9.55
N PRO A 13 7.82 -17.00 9.25
CA PRO A 13 7.27 -15.67 9.39
C PRO A 13 6.02 -15.69 8.53
N HIS A 14 4.85 -15.68 9.18
CA HIS A 14 3.60 -15.80 8.49
C HIS A 14 3.68 -14.66 7.50
N SER A 15 3.71 -14.97 6.21
CA SER A 15 3.74 -13.96 5.17
C SER A 15 2.37 -13.29 5.26
N VAL A 16 2.25 -12.37 6.22
CA VAL A 16 1.10 -11.53 6.48
C VAL A 16 1.03 -10.66 5.24
N THR A 17 0.29 -11.19 4.27
CA THR A 17 0.01 -10.51 3.03
C THR A 17 -1.01 -9.46 3.40
N ILE A 18 -0.54 -8.32 3.90
CA ILE A 18 -1.43 -7.21 4.21
C ILE A 18 -1.99 -6.74 2.89
N ARG A 19 -3.29 -6.96 2.69
CA ARG A 19 -4.04 -6.47 1.56
C ARG A 19 -5.11 -5.53 2.08
N PHE A 20 -4.96 -4.25 1.77
CA PHE A 20 -5.99 -3.27 1.96
C PHE A 20 -6.63 -2.97 0.61
N GLN A 21 -7.95 -3.02 0.55
CA GLN A 21 -8.70 -2.66 -0.64
C GLN A 21 -9.89 -1.83 -0.20
N ASP A 22 -10.01 -0.64 -0.76
CA ASP A 22 -11.11 0.26 -0.47
C ASP A 22 -11.54 0.99 -1.75
N SER A 23 -12.83 1.33 -1.82
CA SER A 23 -13.44 2.00 -2.96
C SER A 23 -13.65 3.47 -2.63
N TYR A 24 -12.93 4.34 -3.33
CA TYR A 24 -12.95 5.77 -3.14
C TYR A 24 -13.60 6.47 -4.33
N ASP A 25 -14.41 7.49 -4.04
CA ASP A 25 -14.81 8.43 -5.09
C ASP A 25 -13.71 9.48 -5.28
N TRP A 26 -12.98 9.39 -6.39
CA TRP A 26 -11.87 10.30 -6.71
C TRP A 26 -12.29 11.75 -6.97
N SER A 27 -13.59 12.00 -7.17
CA SER A 27 -14.11 13.36 -7.24
C SER A 27 -14.28 13.98 -5.85
N ALA A 28 -14.54 13.17 -4.82
CA ALA A 28 -14.63 13.59 -3.42
C ALA A 28 -13.28 13.56 -2.69
N THR A 29 -12.52 12.47 -2.85
CA THR A 29 -11.26 12.23 -2.14
C THR A 29 -10.11 12.12 -3.15
N PRO A 30 -9.07 12.97 -3.07
CA PRO A 30 -7.90 12.86 -3.94
C PRO A 30 -7.22 11.48 -3.75
N PRO A 31 -6.79 10.82 -4.82
CA PRO A 31 -6.12 9.52 -4.75
C PRO A 31 -4.79 9.59 -4.03
N SER A 32 -4.12 10.74 -4.06
CA SER A 32 -2.93 11.01 -3.24
C SER A 32 -3.21 10.88 -1.74
N ILE A 33 -4.30 11.48 -1.27
CA ILE A 33 -4.74 11.41 0.13
C ILE A 33 -5.22 10.01 0.49
N ALA A 34 -6.05 9.39 -0.35
CA ALA A 34 -6.53 8.03 -0.13
C ALA A 34 -5.38 7.02 -0.06
N THR A 35 -4.32 7.21 -0.85
CA THR A 35 -3.14 6.34 -0.80
C THR A 35 -2.37 6.49 0.50
N ALA A 36 -2.20 7.70 0.99
CA ALA A 36 -1.56 7.95 2.27
C ALA A 36 -2.38 7.36 3.43
N ASP A 37 -3.71 7.49 3.39
CA ASP A 37 -4.64 6.93 4.39
C ASP A 37 -4.67 5.39 4.36
N ALA A 38 -4.70 4.81 3.17
CA ALA A 38 -4.63 3.36 2.97
C ALA A 38 -3.31 2.78 3.46
N LEU A 39 -2.18 3.43 3.13
CA LEU A 39 -0.89 3.03 3.66
C LEU A 39 -0.88 3.15 5.18
N ALA A 40 -1.42 4.23 5.74
CA ALA A 40 -1.46 4.44 7.18
C ALA A 40 -2.27 3.34 7.89
N THR A 41 -3.37 2.91 7.27
CA THR A 41 -4.19 1.80 7.76
C THR A 41 -3.46 0.46 7.65
N VAL A 42 -2.74 0.22 6.54
CA VAL A 42 -1.96 -1.01 6.29
C VAL A 42 -0.81 -1.15 7.27
N THR A 43 -0.09 -0.06 7.52
CA THR A 43 1.08 -0.07 8.39
C THR A 43 0.74 0.14 9.86
N GLY A 44 -0.45 0.65 10.15
CA GLY A 44 -0.85 1.08 11.49
C GLY A 44 -0.15 2.36 11.95
N ILE A 45 0.45 3.10 11.01
CA ILE A 45 1.26 4.29 11.26
C ILE A 45 0.56 5.50 10.66
N ALA A 46 0.61 6.65 11.33
CA ALA A 46 0.01 7.86 10.78
C ALA A 46 0.66 8.25 9.42
N PRO A 47 -0.09 8.88 8.49
CA PRO A 47 0.45 9.28 7.18
C PRO A 47 1.64 10.24 7.26
N ALA A 48 1.76 11.02 8.34
CA ALA A 48 2.92 11.87 8.60
C ALA A 48 4.15 11.09 9.08
N GLU A 49 3.93 10.01 9.82
CA GLU A 49 4.97 9.13 10.37
C GLU A 49 5.43 8.09 9.32
N LEU A 50 4.60 7.78 8.32
CA LEU A 50 4.97 6.94 7.18
C LEU A 50 6.21 7.46 6.45
N SER A 51 6.32 8.78 6.30
CA SER A 51 7.49 9.44 5.70
C SER A 51 8.76 9.33 6.54
N LEU A 52 8.62 9.21 7.87
CA LEU A 52 9.73 8.98 8.79
C LEU A 52 10.16 7.51 8.78
N GLU A 53 9.20 6.58 8.78
CA GLU A 53 9.50 5.15 8.86
C GLU A 53 9.97 4.55 7.53
N LEU A 54 9.43 5.03 6.41
CA LEU A 54 9.84 4.58 5.08
C LEU A 54 11.03 5.37 4.52
N GLU A 55 11.51 6.37 5.28
CA GLU A 55 12.59 7.31 4.89
C GLU A 55 12.34 8.00 3.53
N THR A 56 11.11 7.92 3.02
CA THR A 56 10.71 8.40 1.70
C THR A 56 9.23 8.79 1.73
N CYS A 57 8.92 9.92 1.10
CA CYS A 57 7.55 10.38 0.93
C CYS A 57 6.97 9.77 -0.35
N LEU A 58 5.70 9.36 -0.34
CA LEU A 58 5.02 8.94 -1.57
C LEU A 58 5.05 10.05 -2.63
N TYR A 59 5.02 11.30 -2.18
CA TYR A 59 5.17 12.51 -2.97
C TYR A 59 6.56 12.73 -3.60
N ASP A 60 7.59 12.07 -3.07
CA ASP A 60 8.96 12.13 -3.60
C ASP A 60 9.10 11.20 -4.83
N HIS A 61 8.39 10.07 -4.82
CA HIS A 61 8.42 9.09 -5.90
C HIS A 61 7.32 9.27 -6.94
N VAL A 62 6.17 9.79 -6.53
CA VAL A 62 5.00 10.00 -7.36
C VAL A 62 4.52 11.43 -7.16
N ASN A 63 4.47 12.20 -8.24
CA ASN A 63 3.86 13.53 -8.20
C ASN A 63 2.37 13.38 -7.87
N PRO A 64 1.90 13.88 -6.71
CA PRO A 64 0.51 13.71 -6.28
C PRO A 64 -0.48 14.39 -7.21
N ASP A 65 -0.09 15.49 -7.84
CA ASP A 65 -0.93 16.23 -8.77
C ASP A 65 -1.10 15.45 -10.08
N ALA A 66 -0.01 14.83 -10.55
CA ALA A 66 -0.05 13.95 -11.71
C ALA A 66 -0.82 12.65 -11.43
N LEU A 67 -0.69 12.07 -10.23
CA LEU A 67 -1.48 10.90 -9.83
C LEU A 67 -2.96 11.25 -9.69
N ASP A 68 -3.28 12.41 -9.11
CA ASP A 68 -4.66 12.91 -8.99
C ASP A 68 -5.29 13.14 -10.36
N ALA A 69 -4.61 13.86 -11.26
CA ALA A 69 -5.06 14.06 -12.62
C ALA A 69 -5.23 12.72 -13.34
N LEU A 70 -4.19 11.88 -13.34
CA LEU A 70 -4.20 10.60 -14.03
C LEU A 70 -5.37 9.74 -13.56
N VAL A 71 -5.58 9.61 -12.25
CA VAL A 71 -6.62 8.75 -11.67
C VAL A 71 -8.03 9.34 -11.84
N ARG A 72 -8.19 10.67 -11.78
CA ARG A 72 -9.48 11.35 -12.06
C ARG A 72 -9.89 11.23 -13.52
N GLU A 73 -8.94 11.31 -14.45
CA GLU A 73 -9.20 11.15 -15.89
C GLU A 73 -9.63 9.70 -16.25
N GLN A 74 -9.32 8.70 -15.40
CA GLN A 74 -9.74 7.30 -15.58
C GLN A 74 -11.22 7.04 -15.29
N LYS A 75 -12.03 8.03 -14.86
CA LYS A 75 -13.49 7.82 -14.74
C LYS A 75 -14.12 7.41 -16.08
N THR A 76 -13.48 7.75 -17.20
CA THR A 76 -13.96 7.47 -18.56
C THR A 76 -13.35 6.23 -19.21
N GLU A 77 -12.10 5.89 -18.85
CA GLU A 77 -11.34 4.77 -19.42
C GLU A 77 -10.78 3.93 -18.29
N ARG A 78 -10.93 2.60 -18.39
CA ARG A 78 -10.53 1.64 -17.35
C ARG A 78 -9.00 1.49 -17.29
N VAL A 79 -8.33 2.56 -16.89
CA VAL A 79 -6.88 2.62 -16.74
C VAL A 79 -6.52 2.08 -15.35
N VAL A 80 -5.51 1.22 -15.32
CA VAL A 80 -4.99 0.60 -14.10
C VAL A 80 -3.61 1.16 -13.84
N VAL A 81 -3.48 1.98 -12.81
CA VAL A 81 -2.18 2.53 -12.38
C VAL A 81 -1.64 1.59 -11.33
N SER A 82 -0.43 1.05 -11.51
CA SER A 82 0.23 0.26 -10.47
C SER A 82 1.66 0.73 -10.29
N PHE A 83 2.05 0.97 -9.04
CA PHE A 83 3.43 1.28 -8.68
C PHE A 83 3.81 0.57 -7.38
N THR A 84 5.11 0.59 -7.10
CA THR A 84 5.68 -0.04 -5.91
C THR A 84 6.30 1.05 -5.06
N PHE A 85 6.01 1.03 -3.77
CA PHE A 85 6.49 1.98 -2.79
C PHE A 85 7.08 1.22 -1.61
N GLY A 86 8.42 1.20 -1.51
CA GLY A 86 9.14 0.37 -0.54
C GLY A 86 8.78 -1.11 -0.71
N HIS A 87 8.21 -1.70 0.35
CA HIS A 87 7.71 -3.08 0.39
C HIS A 87 6.21 -3.21 0.10
N TYR A 88 5.57 -2.16 -0.43
CA TYR A 88 4.14 -2.15 -0.73
C TYR A 88 3.94 -1.96 -2.23
N ARG A 89 2.98 -2.69 -2.79
CA ARG A 89 2.49 -2.51 -4.14
C ARG A 89 1.14 -1.83 -4.07
N ILE A 90 1.03 -0.66 -4.66
CA ILE A 90 -0.20 0.13 -4.74
C ILE A 90 -0.72 0.06 -6.17
N TRP A 91 -2.01 -0.18 -6.34
CA TRP A 91 -2.65 0.01 -7.64
C TRP A 91 -4.07 0.53 -7.53
N PHE A 92 -4.48 1.25 -8.57
CA PHE A 92 -5.78 1.88 -8.73
C PHE A 92 -6.47 1.20 -9.89
N GLU A 93 -7.69 0.74 -9.68
CA GLU A 93 -8.54 0.14 -10.70
C GLU A 93 -9.92 0.79 -10.67
N GLY A 94 -10.18 1.71 -11.60
CA GLY A 94 -11.40 2.51 -11.56
C GLY A 94 -11.49 3.30 -10.26
N GLU A 95 -12.52 3.04 -9.45
CA GLU A 95 -12.74 3.63 -8.12
C GLU A 95 -12.07 2.86 -6.96
N LYS A 96 -11.39 1.74 -7.24
CA LYS A 96 -10.81 0.90 -6.19
C LYS A 96 -9.33 1.19 -6.01
N LEU A 97 -8.94 1.48 -4.78
CA LEU A 97 -7.57 1.47 -4.31
C LEU A 97 -7.25 0.09 -3.75
N THR A 98 -6.11 -0.48 -4.14
CA THR A 98 -5.58 -1.67 -3.48
C THR A 98 -4.12 -1.47 -3.11
N VAL A 99 -3.78 -1.76 -1.86
CA VAL A 99 -2.44 -1.79 -1.33
C VAL A 99 -2.12 -3.21 -0.91
N ARG A 100 -0.99 -3.74 -1.35
CA ARG A 100 -0.53 -5.08 -1.00
C ARG A 100 0.92 -5.05 -0.53
N SER A 101 1.20 -5.57 0.65
CA SER A 101 2.60 -5.83 1.05
C SER A 101 3.21 -6.91 0.15
N ILE A 102 4.36 -6.61 -0.43
CA ILE A 102 5.22 -7.55 -1.16
C ILE A 102 6.35 -7.97 -0.22
N ASN A 103 6.09 -8.97 0.61
CA ASN A 103 7.12 -9.57 1.43
C ASN A 103 8.17 -10.23 0.52
N ARG A 104 9.46 -9.99 0.76
CA ARG A 104 10.58 -10.65 0.06
C ARG A 104 11.28 -11.61 1.02
#